data_AF-A0A2M7Z9R7-F1
#
_entry.id   AF-A0A2M7Z9R7-F1
#
_cell.length_a   1.000
_cell.length_b   1.000
_cell.length_c   1.000
_cell.angle_alpha   90.00
_cell.angle_beta   90.00
_cell.angle_gamma   90.00
#
_symmetry.space_group_name_H-M   'P 1'
#
loop_
_entity.id
_entity.type
_entity.pdbx_description
1 polymer ?
#
loop_
_entity_poly.entity_id
_entity_poly.type
_entity_poly.pdbx_seq_one_letter_code
_entity_poly.pdbx_strand_id
1 'polypeptide(L)'
;NYILIILGDHGYPAGIHSAHIFNAVGSSQENFFAPAIIILGRQKEYQNKIIQTKFSQMDILPSILSLFKLGLPVTQFSQNFFAQHQKNALDEVGSTNRSVAVGGLIPPASDTFGAGFAQEEGIKTRKNTKTILIQPYSNQYINIIDNHLKYKYDSKNKLFILYDLLQDPDEKNGQIIGQNDEDNLNIIKQLIP
;
A
#
# COMPACT_ATOMS: atom_id res chain seq x y z
N ASN A 1 -22.05 -18.34 0.22
CA ASN A 1 -21.57 -16.97 -0.07
C ASN A 1 -20.45 -16.73 0.93
N TYR A 2 -19.21 -16.60 0.48
CA TYR A 2 -18.05 -16.53 1.39
C TYR A 2 -17.14 -15.38 1.00
N ILE A 3 -16.36 -14.93 1.97
CA ILE A 3 -15.27 -13.99 1.82
C ILE A 3 -14.04 -14.70 2.42
N LEU A 4 -13.02 -14.94 1.61
CA LEU A 4 -11.73 -15.45 2.08
C LEU A 4 -10.70 -14.33 1.97
N ILE A 5 -10.04 -14.04 3.08
CA ILE A 5 -9.01 -13.01 3.18
C ILE A 5 -7.72 -13.69 3.63
N ILE A 6 -6.67 -13.53 2.85
CA ILE A 6 -5.33 -14.05 3.13
C ILE A 6 -4.41 -12.83 3.21
N LEU A 7 -3.76 -12.64 4.35
CA LEU A 7 -2.91 -11.47 4.63
C LEU A 7 -1.56 -11.95 5.17
N GLY A 8 -0.49 -11.28 4.76
CA GLY A 8 0.74 -11.23 5.54
C GLY A 8 0.66 -10.10 6.56
N ASP A 9 1.34 -10.25 7.69
CA ASP A 9 1.53 -9.21 8.69
C ASP A 9 2.69 -8.26 8.32
N HIS A 10 3.76 -8.81 7.73
CA HIS A 10 4.93 -8.06 7.24
C HIS A 10 5.72 -8.84 6.17
N GLY A 11 6.62 -8.16 5.47
CA GLY A 11 7.59 -8.80 4.58
C GLY A 11 8.90 -9.19 5.27
N TYR A 12 9.73 -9.99 4.59
CA TYR A 12 11.05 -10.40 5.06
C TYR A 12 12.14 -9.86 4.12
N PRO A 13 13.17 -9.17 4.63
CA PRO A 13 14.12 -8.47 3.79
C PRO A 13 15.09 -9.35 3.02
N ALA A 14 15.18 -10.65 3.35
CA ALA A 14 15.95 -11.65 2.62
C ALA A 14 17.42 -11.26 2.32
N GLY A 15 18.03 -10.41 3.16
CA GLY A 15 19.41 -9.95 3.00
C GLY A 15 19.63 -8.92 1.88
N ILE A 16 18.57 -8.29 1.35
CA ILE A 16 18.69 -7.20 0.35
C ILE A 16 19.54 -6.05 0.91
N HIS A 17 19.37 -5.74 2.20
CA HIS A 17 20.18 -4.75 2.92
C HIS A 17 21.12 -5.47 3.88
N SER A 18 22.42 -5.15 3.81
CA SER A 18 23.46 -5.82 4.61
C SER A 18 23.22 -5.74 6.12
N ALA A 19 22.54 -4.69 6.59
CA ALA A 19 22.20 -4.48 7.99
C ALA A 19 20.90 -5.17 8.42
N HIS A 20 20.08 -5.67 7.49
CA HIS A 20 18.71 -6.16 7.75
C HIS A 20 18.64 -7.69 7.65
N ILE A 21 19.35 -8.36 8.55
CA ILE A 21 19.34 -9.83 8.66
C ILE A 21 18.07 -10.38 9.36
N PHE A 22 17.26 -9.50 9.96
CA PHE A 22 16.07 -9.87 10.71
C PHE A 22 14.93 -8.86 10.48
N ASN A 23 13.69 -9.34 10.43
CA ASN A 23 12.49 -8.54 10.13
C ASN A 23 12.20 -7.43 11.17
N ALA A 24 12.67 -7.60 12.41
CA ALA A 24 12.52 -6.59 13.46
C ALA A 24 13.62 -5.52 13.46
N VAL A 25 14.61 -5.62 12.57
CA VAL A 25 15.72 -4.66 12.47
C VAL A 25 15.61 -3.88 11.17
N GLY A 26 15.59 -2.56 11.30
CA GLY A 26 15.43 -1.65 10.18
C GLY A 26 13.97 -1.46 9.76
N SER A 27 13.75 -0.61 8.77
CA SER A 27 12.42 -0.29 8.27
C SER A 27 12.47 0.03 6.78
N SER A 28 13.13 -0.82 6.02
CA SER A 28 13.17 -0.68 4.56
C SER A 28 11.84 -1.12 3.95
N GLN A 29 11.65 -0.80 2.67
CA GLN A 29 10.42 -1.03 1.94
C GLN A 29 9.96 -2.48 2.04
N GLU A 30 10.85 -3.42 1.84
CA GLU A 30 10.55 -4.85 1.85
C GLU A 30 10.06 -5.38 3.20
N ASN A 31 10.34 -4.70 4.31
CA ASN A 31 9.75 -5.06 5.61
C ASN A 31 8.23 -4.83 5.65
N PHE A 32 7.72 -3.90 4.85
CA PHE A 32 6.31 -3.51 4.84
C PHE A 32 5.52 -4.08 3.66
N PHE A 33 6.20 -4.71 2.69
CA PHE A 33 5.55 -5.37 1.56
C PHE A 33 4.97 -6.71 2.00
N ALA A 34 3.74 -6.66 2.51
CA ALA A 34 2.97 -7.84 2.88
C ALA A 34 1.97 -8.22 1.76
N PRO A 35 1.85 -9.51 1.41
CA PRO A 35 0.85 -9.96 0.45
C PRO A 35 -0.57 -9.83 1.01
N ALA A 36 -1.52 -9.46 0.16
CA ALA A 36 -2.95 -9.46 0.49
C ALA A 36 -3.75 -10.06 -0.67
N ILE A 37 -4.58 -11.06 -0.38
CA ILE A 37 -5.50 -11.70 -1.34
C ILE A 37 -6.89 -11.69 -0.74
N ILE A 38 -7.87 -11.20 -1.50
CA ILE A 38 -9.28 -11.18 -1.10
C ILE A 38 -10.10 -11.91 -2.17
N ILE A 39 -10.80 -12.97 -1.77
CA ILE A 39 -11.65 -13.77 -2.65
C ILE A 39 -13.11 -13.54 -2.25
N LEU A 40 -13.88 -12.98 -3.18
CA LEU A 40 -15.28 -12.58 -3.01
C LEU A 40 -16.16 -13.50 -3.86
N GLY A 41 -16.61 -14.61 -3.27
CA GLY A 41 -17.06 -15.78 -4.04
C GLY A 41 -18.19 -15.56 -5.05
N ARG A 42 -19.05 -14.54 -4.90
CA ARG A 42 -20.13 -14.22 -5.84
C ARG A 42 -20.00 -12.87 -6.55
N GLN A 43 -18.96 -12.10 -6.25
CA GLN A 43 -18.80 -10.74 -6.77
C GLN A 43 -17.89 -10.75 -7.99
N LYS A 44 -18.49 -10.99 -9.16
CA LYS A 44 -17.78 -11.11 -10.45
C LYS A 44 -17.01 -9.84 -10.82
N GLU A 45 -17.47 -8.69 -10.36
CA GLU A 45 -16.84 -7.38 -10.57
C GLU A 45 -15.39 -7.30 -10.02
N TYR A 46 -15.06 -8.14 -9.03
CA TYR A 46 -13.71 -8.24 -8.44
C TYR A 46 -12.90 -9.44 -8.93
N GLN A 47 -13.46 -10.31 -9.78
CA GLN A 47 -12.73 -11.47 -10.28
C GLN A 47 -11.55 -11.04 -11.16
N ASN A 48 -10.39 -11.67 -10.94
CA ASN A 48 -9.15 -11.44 -11.69
C ASN A 48 -8.70 -9.96 -11.70
N LYS A 49 -9.07 -9.19 -10.69
CA LYS A 49 -8.61 -7.81 -10.53
C LYS A 49 -7.30 -7.80 -9.74
N ILE A 50 -6.28 -7.18 -10.33
CA ILE A 50 -5.04 -6.85 -9.64
C ILE A 50 -5.14 -5.40 -9.20
N ILE A 51 -4.98 -5.15 -7.90
CA ILE A 51 -4.96 -3.80 -7.36
C ILE A 51 -3.50 -3.36 -7.26
N GLN A 52 -3.12 -2.39 -8.08
CA GLN A 52 -1.74 -1.85 -8.13
C GLN A 52 -1.50 -0.68 -7.18
N THR A 53 -2.56 -0.18 -6.52
CA THR A 53 -2.44 0.91 -5.54
C THR A 53 -1.81 0.38 -4.24
N LYS A 54 -0.90 1.17 -3.65
CA LYS A 54 -0.36 0.89 -2.31
C LYS A 54 -1.39 1.20 -1.23
N PHE A 55 -1.44 0.35 -0.20
CA PHE A 55 -2.33 0.52 0.95
C PHE A 55 -1.57 0.29 2.25
N SER A 56 -2.09 0.85 3.34
CA SER A 56 -1.63 0.57 4.70
C SER A 56 -2.38 -0.63 5.30
N GLN A 57 -1.80 -1.27 6.30
CA GLN A 57 -2.52 -2.21 7.16
C GLN A 57 -3.77 -1.60 7.80
N MET A 58 -3.76 -0.27 8.03
CA MET A 58 -4.90 0.47 8.58
C MET A 58 -6.13 0.48 7.67
N ASP A 59 -5.94 0.19 6.38
CA ASP A 59 -7.00 0.15 5.38
C ASP A 59 -7.76 -1.19 5.39
N ILE A 60 -7.21 -2.23 6.03
CA ILE A 60 -7.81 -3.58 6.04
C ILE A 60 -9.18 -3.57 6.72
N LEU A 61 -9.27 -3.01 7.93
CA LEU A 61 -10.50 -2.99 8.71
C LEU A 61 -11.65 -2.24 8.02
N PRO A 62 -11.50 -0.97 7.58
CA PRO A 62 -12.57 -0.26 6.88
C PRO A 62 -12.95 -0.92 5.56
N SER A 63 -12.01 -1.59 4.88
CA SER A 63 -12.31 -2.35 3.67
C SER A 63 -13.19 -3.56 3.94
N ILE A 64 -12.86 -4.34 4.98
CA ILE A 64 -13.67 -5.49 5.41
C ILE A 64 -15.06 -5.04 5.81
N LEU A 65 -15.17 -3.99 6.63
CA LEU A 65 -16.47 -3.50 7.10
C LEU A 65 -17.33 -2.95 5.95
N SER A 66 -16.71 -2.32 4.95
CA SER A 66 -17.41 -1.92 3.74
C SER A 66 -18.02 -3.10 2.97
N LEU A 67 -17.37 -4.27 2.92
CA LEU A 67 -17.95 -5.46 2.30
C LEU A 67 -19.25 -5.91 2.98
N PHE A 68 -19.34 -5.69 4.30
CA PHE A 68 -20.54 -5.97 5.09
C PHE A 68 -21.55 -4.82 5.13
N LYS A 69 -21.29 -3.72 4.41
CA LYS A 69 -22.09 -2.48 4.47
C LYS A 69 -22.20 -1.93 5.89
N LEU A 70 -21.19 -2.20 6.72
CA LEU A 70 -21.04 -1.62 8.04
C LEU A 70 -20.29 -0.31 7.89
N GLY A 71 -20.92 0.79 8.30
CA GLY A 71 -20.29 2.10 8.26
C GLY A 71 -19.16 2.18 9.30
N LEU A 72 -17.98 2.62 8.86
CA LEU A 72 -17.00 3.23 9.74
C LEU A 72 -16.80 4.69 9.37
N PRO A 73 -16.49 5.55 10.35
CA PRO A 73 -15.89 6.82 10.03
C PRO A 73 -14.56 6.56 9.31
N VAL A 74 -14.46 7.03 8.07
CA VAL A 74 -13.19 7.12 7.35
C VAL A 74 -12.30 8.06 8.15
N THR A 75 -11.14 7.57 8.58
CA THR A 75 -10.13 8.42 9.21
C THR A 75 -9.16 8.92 8.14
N GLN A 76 -8.38 9.96 8.46
CA GLN A 76 -7.33 10.43 7.57
C GLN A 76 -6.18 9.42 7.34
N PHE A 77 -6.16 8.33 8.11
CA PHE A 77 -5.12 7.29 8.08
C PHE A 77 -5.60 5.96 7.51
N SER A 78 -6.87 5.85 7.14
CA SER A 78 -7.47 4.59 6.73
C SER A 78 -8.48 4.79 5.62
N GLN A 79 -8.44 3.97 4.59
CA GLN A 79 -9.35 4.00 3.45
C GLN A 79 -9.86 2.60 3.10
N ASN A 80 -10.92 2.56 2.29
CA ASN A 80 -11.52 1.34 1.81
C ASN A 80 -10.98 0.98 0.41
N PHE A 81 -10.39 -0.21 0.25
CA PHE A 81 -9.89 -0.78 -1.02
C PHE A 81 -10.96 -0.76 -2.12
N PHE A 82 -12.20 -1.04 -1.73
CA PHE A 82 -13.32 -1.21 -2.66
C PHE A 82 -13.92 0.13 -3.12
N ALA A 83 -13.63 1.23 -2.44
CA ALA A 83 -14.18 2.55 -2.79
C ALA A 83 -13.78 2.98 -4.22
N GLN A 84 -12.66 2.48 -4.74
CA GLN A 84 -12.22 2.76 -6.11
C GLN A 84 -13.12 2.10 -7.16
N HIS A 85 -13.65 0.92 -6.85
CA HIS A 85 -14.46 0.12 -7.78
C HIS A 85 -15.95 0.42 -7.64
N GLN A 86 -16.41 0.83 -6.46
CA GLN A 86 -17.82 1.18 -6.23
C GLN A 86 -18.26 2.45 -6.96
N LYS A 87 -17.36 3.43 -7.18
CA LYS A 87 -17.71 4.65 -7.96
C LYS A 87 -18.07 4.35 -9.41
N ASN A 88 -17.28 3.49 -10.07
CA ASN A 88 -17.53 3.13 -11.48
C ASN A 88 -18.86 2.38 -11.66
N ALA A 89 -19.25 1.56 -10.68
CA ALA A 89 -20.53 0.84 -10.73
C ALA A 89 -21.76 1.75 -10.58
N LEU A 90 -21.63 2.89 -9.91
CA LEU A 90 -22.71 3.88 -9.80
C LEU A 90 -22.80 4.78 -11.03
N ASP A 91 -21.66 5.10 -11.66
CA ASP A 91 -21.62 5.87 -12.91
C ASP A 91 -22.12 5.06 -14.13
N GLU A 92 -21.92 3.73 -14.14
CA GLU A 92 -22.40 2.85 -15.21
C GLU A 92 -23.92 2.60 -15.19
N VAL A 93 -24.60 2.80 -14.06
CA VAL A 93 -26.07 2.64 -13.96
C VAL A 93 -26.82 3.87 -14.52
N GLY A 94 -26.12 4.98 -14.78
CA GLY A 94 -26.69 6.20 -15.37
C GLY A 94 -26.51 6.35 -16.89
N SER A 95 -25.84 5.41 -17.57
CA SER A 95 -25.54 5.52 -19.00
C SER A 95 -26.17 4.37 -19.78
N THR A 96 -27.43 4.56 -20.21
CA THR A 96 -28.01 3.75 -21.28
C THR A 96 -27.39 4.19 -22.60
N ASN A 97 -26.28 3.56 -23.00
CA ASN A 97 -25.98 3.25 -24.39
C ASN A 97 -24.85 2.21 -24.49
N ARG A 98 -25.17 1.08 -25.12
CA ARG A 98 -24.23 0.00 -25.43
C ARG A 98 -23.23 0.46 -26.50
N SER A 99 -21.96 0.15 -26.29
CA SER A 99 -21.00 -0.12 -27.36
C SER A 99 -19.93 -1.10 -26.90
N VAL A 100 -19.55 -1.99 -27.81
CA VAL A 100 -18.65 -3.15 -27.66
C VAL A 100 -17.37 -2.90 -28.47
N ALA A 101 -16.20 -3.28 -27.94
CA ALA A 101 -14.98 -3.78 -28.63
C ALA A 101 -14.03 -4.29 -27.52
N VAL A 102 -13.52 -5.53 -27.41
CA VAL A 102 -12.82 -6.52 -28.28
C VAL A 102 -11.33 -6.25 -28.51
N GLY A 103 -10.51 -7.17 -27.98
CA GLY A 103 -9.09 -7.44 -28.30
C GLY A 103 -8.39 -8.07 -27.07
N GLY A 104 -7.77 -9.24 -27.07
CA GLY A 104 -7.52 -10.30 -28.05
C GLY A 104 -7.06 -11.57 -27.29
N LEU A 105 -7.11 -12.72 -27.96
CA LEU A 105 -6.78 -14.06 -27.43
C LEU A 105 -5.28 -14.25 -27.17
N ILE A 106 -4.92 -14.75 -25.98
CA ILE A 106 -3.81 -15.71 -25.80
C ILE A 106 -4.23 -16.73 -24.72
N PRO A 107 -4.44 -18.00 -25.11
CA PRO A 107 -3.99 -19.12 -24.26
C PRO A 107 -3.29 -20.22 -25.10
N PRO A 108 -2.61 -21.25 -24.52
CA PRO A 108 -2.76 -21.71 -23.14
C PRO A 108 -1.49 -22.16 -22.37
N ALA A 109 -1.70 -22.32 -21.06
CA ALA A 109 -1.13 -23.32 -20.14
C ALA A 109 0.38 -23.31 -19.82
N SER A 110 0.69 -22.88 -18.59
CA SER A 110 1.23 -23.83 -17.61
C SER A 110 0.65 -23.49 -16.24
N ASP A 111 0.27 -24.52 -15.49
CA ASP A 111 -0.16 -24.43 -14.10
C ASP A 111 0.95 -23.78 -13.26
N THR A 112 0.91 -22.45 -13.17
CA THR A 112 1.77 -21.69 -12.29
C THR A 112 0.88 -20.82 -11.45
N PHE A 113 0.71 -21.20 -10.18
CA PHE A 113 0.32 -20.30 -9.11
C PHE A 113 1.45 -19.29 -8.93
N GLY A 114 1.51 -18.31 -9.84
CA GLY A 114 2.44 -17.19 -9.78
C GLY A 114 1.72 -15.99 -9.21
N ALA A 115 1.94 -15.69 -7.93
CA ALA A 115 1.76 -14.34 -7.42
C ALA A 115 2.88 -13.46 -8.02
N GLY A 116 2.79 -13.20 -9.33
CA GLY A 116 3.66 -12.27 -10.02
C GLY A 116 3.23 -10.86 -9.67
N PHE A 117 4.05 -10.16 -8.90
CA PHE A 117 3.90 -8.72 -8.71
C PHE A 117 4.04 -8.05 -10.08
N ALA A 118 3.02 -7.31 -10.48
CA ALA A 118 3.02 -6.56 -11.73
C ALA A 118 4.25 -5.62 -11.73
N GLN A 119 4.99 -5.68 -12.82
CA GLN A 119 6.06 -4.74 -13.18
C GLN A 119 5.55 -3.29 -13.03
N GLU A 120 6.37 -2.42 -12.44
CA GLU A 120 6.02 -1.07 -11.93
C GLU A 120 5.55 -0.04 -12.99
N GLU A 121 5.28 -0.44 -14.22
CA GLU A 121 4.81 0.49 -15.24
C GLU A 121 3.34 0.82 -15.04
N GLY A 122 3.09 1.99 -14.44
CA GLY A 122 1.77 2.64 -14.48
C GLY A 122 0.96 2.64 -13.19
N ILE A 123 1.59 2.54 -12.01
CA ILE A 123 0.90 2.77 -10.74
C ILE A 123 0.28 4.18 -10.77
N LYS A 124 -1.03 4.26 -10.98
CA LYS A 124 -1.81 5.49 -10.76
C LYS A 124 -1.81 5.79 -9.27
N THR A 125 -0.79 6.47 -8.79
CA THR A 125 -0.76 7.00 -7.43
C THR A 125 -1.90 7.99 -7.29
N ARG A 126 -2.84 7.72 -6.38
CA ARG A 126 -3.89 8.70 -6.07
C ARG A 126 -3.21 9.96 -5.54
N LYS A 127 -3.55 11.10 -6.14
CA LYS A 127 -3.05 12.41 -5.73
C LYS A 127 -3.42 12.62 -4.25
N ASN A 128 -2.42 12.75 -3.39
CA ASN A 128 -2.50 13.15 -1.97
C ASN A 128 -2.85 12.09 -0.90
N THR A 129 -2.77 10.78 -1.16
CA THR A 129 -2.90 9.80 -0.05
C THR A 129 -1.54 9.48 0.56
N LYS A 130 -1.31 9.92 1.80
CA LYS A 130 -0.12 9.56 2.56
C LYS A 130 -0.35 8.25 3.31
N THR A 131 0.61 7.35 3.22
CA THR A 131 0.55 6.04 3.88
C THR A 131 1.45 6.06 5.10
N ILE A 132 0.90 5.79 6.28
CA ILE A 132 1.70 5.62 7.49
C ILE A 132 1.97 4.13 7.69
N LEU A 133 3.26 3.82 7.90
CA LEU A 133 3.78 2.48 8.12
C LEU A 133 4.53 2.47 9.46
N ILE A 134 4.06 1.64 10.38
CA ILE A 134 4.64 1.45 11.71
C ILE A 134 4.85 -0.05 11.87
N GLN A 135 6.08 -0.46 12.21
CA GLN A 135 6.34 -1.85 12.54
C GLN A 135 5.86 -2.13 13.97
N PRO A 136 5.17 -3.26 14.22
CA PRO A 136 4.70 -3.61 15.55
C PRO A 136 5.86 -3.90 16.54
N TYR A 137 7.03 -4.28 16.02
CA TYR A 137 8.17 -4.70 16.84
C TYR A 137 9.23 -3.63 17.05
N SER A 138 9.12 -2.50 16.34
CA SER A 138 10.08 -1.40 16.42
C SER A 138 9.38 -0.16 16.92
N ASN A 139 9.71 0.25 18.15
CA ASN A 139 9.40 1.60 18.65
C ASN A 139 10.37 2.66 18.08
N GLN A 140 11.26 2.25 17.17
CA GLN A 140 12.31 3.11 16.65
C GLN A 140 11.88 3.89 15.41
N TYR A 141 11.08 3.28 14.54
CA TYR A 141 10.85 3.83 13.20
C TYR A 141 9.39 4.13 12.91
N ILE A 142 9.12 5.35 12.44
CA ILE A 142 7.86 5.74 11.82
C ILE A 142 8.16 6.06 10.36
N ASN A 143 7.44 5.44 9.43
CA ASN A 143 7.60 5.69 8.01
C ASN A 143 6.33 6.31 7.45
N ILE A 144 6.47 7.41 6.69
CA ILE A 144 5.38 8.06 5.97
C ILE A 144 5.74 8.00 4.49
N ILE A 145 4.87 7.43 3.67
CA ILE A 145 5.02 7.38 2.22
C ILE A 145 4.09 8.41 1.60
N ASP A 146 4.66 9.33 0.84
CA ASP A 146 3.92 10.29 0.02
C ASP A 146 4.39 10.13 -1.43
N ASN A 147 3.57 9.43 -2.23
CA ASN A 147 3.93 9.06 -3.59
C ASN A 147 5.23 8.21 -3.65
N HIS A 148 6.28 8.71 -4.31
CA HIS A 148 7.60 8.06 -4.37
C HIS A 148 8.52 8.51 -3.24
N LEU A 149 8.11 9.47 -2.40
CA LEU A 149 8.91 9.95 -1.29
C LEU A 149 8.61 9.14 -0.03
N LYS A 150 9.66 8.67 0.63
CA LYS A 150 9.60 8.01 1.93
C LYS A 150 10.29 8.85 2.97
N TYR A 151 9.55 9.14 4.02
CA TYR A 151 9.99 9.87 5.18
C TYR A 151 10.14 8.89 6.34
N LYS A 152 11.35 8.77 6.89
CA LYS A 152 11.65 7.88 8.02
C LYS A 152 12.07 8.70 9.22
N TYR A 153 11.29 8.63 10.30
CA TYR A 153 11.70 9.13 11.60
C TYR A 153 12.41 8.01 12.37
N ASP A 154 13.62 8.29 12.86
CA ASP A 154 14.39 7.45 13.78
C ASP A 154 14.33 8.06 15.18
N SER A 155 13.49 7.48 16.04
CA SER A 155 13.24 7.99 17.39
C SER A 155 14.43 7.85 18.34
N LYS A 156 15.39 6.97 18.02
CA LYS A 156 16.62 6.76 18.80
C LYS A 156 17.65 7.84 18.49
N ASN A 157 17.89 8.10 17.20
CA ASN A 157 18.87 9.07 16.76
C ASN A 157 18.30 10.49 16.62
N LYS A 158 16.98 10.66 16.77
CA LYS A 158 16.25 11.92 16.56
C LYS A 158 16.42 12.50 15.17
N LEU A 159 16.53 11.61 14.18
CA LEU A 159 16.73 11.98 12.78
C LEU A 159 15.45 11.79 11.97
N PHE A 160 15.25 12.67 11.01
CA PHE A 160 14.24 12.53 9.98
C PHE A 160 14.96 12.42 8.62
N ILE A 161 14.75 11.30 7.94
CA ILE A 161 15.47 10.94 6.72
C ILE A 161 14.46 10.84 5.57
N LEU A 162 14.77 11.49 4.46
CA LEU A 162 14.01 11.46 3.22
C LEU A 162 14.69 10.55 2.20
N TYR A 163 13.91 9.66 1.58
CA TYR A 163 14.32 8.82 0.47
C TYR A 163 13.41 9.09 -0.73
N ASP A 164 13.99 9.13 -1.93
CA ASP A 164 13.25 9.11 -3.19
C ASP A 164 13.27 7.67 -3.73
N LEU A 165 12.16 6.95 -3.54
CA LEU A 165 12.03 5.54 -3.94
C LEU A 165 12.00 5.34 -5.47
N LEU A 166 11.79 6.40 -6.25
CA LEU A 166 11.85 6.31 -7.70
C LEU A 166 13.31 6.31 -8.19
N GLN A 167 14.18 7.08 -7.54
CA GLN A 167 15.60 7.18 -7.89
C GLN A 167 16.48 6.21 -7.09
N ASP A 168 16.07 5.87 -5.88
CA ASP A 168 16.79 5.05 -4.91
C ASP A 168 15.84 4.00 -4.28
N PRO A 169 15.37 3.01 -5.07
CA PRO A 169 14.44 1.99 -4.59
C PRO A 169 15.00 1.12 -3.46
N ASP A 170 16.33 1.04 -3.36
CA ASP A 170 17.04 0.32 -2.29
C ASP A 170 17.36 1.20 -1.08
N GLU A 171 16.89 2.45 -1.03
CA GLU A 171 17.05 3.35 0.13
C GLU A 171 18.50 3.52 0.65
N LYS A 172 19.47 3.51 -0.26
CA LYS A 172 20.90 3.62 0.05
C LYS A 172 21.32 5.07 0.34
N ASN A 173 20.60 6.05 -0.19
CA ASN A 173 20.99 7.46 -0.29
C ASN A 173 19.95 8.37 0.40
N GLY A 174 19.77 8.20 1.71
CA GLY A 174 18.86 9.02 2.50
C GLY A 174 19.39 10.42 2.81
N GLN A 175 18.57 11.45 2.59
CA GLN A 175 18.86 12.83 2.98
C GLN A 175 18.32 13.12 4.38
N ILE A 176 19.18 13.57 5.30
CA ILE A 176 18.73 14.05 6.62
C ILE A 176 18.06 15.42 6.45
N ILE A 177 16.78 15.50 6.78
CA ILE A 177 15.96 16.72 6.69
C ILE A 177 15.53 17.27 8.06
N GLY A 178 15.77 16.51 9.15
CA GLY A 178 15.53 16.94 10.52
C GLY A 178 16.50 16.24 11.48
N GLN A 179 16.95 16.94 12.52
CA GLN A 179 18.02 16.47 13.43
C GLN A 179 17.69 16.62 14.92
N ASN A 180 16.53 17.21 15.25
CA ASN A 180 16.09 17.41 16.63
C ASN A 180 14.56 17.32 16.72
N ASP A 181 14.03 17.19 17.93
CA ASP A 181 12.60 16.96 18.15
C ASP A 181 11.70 18.11 17.64
N GLU A 182 12.16 19.36 17.69
CA GLU A 182 11.39 20.51 17.22
C GLU A 182 11.25 20.52 15.68
N ASP A 183 12.36 20.36 14.96
CA ASP A 183 12.39 20.25 13.50
C ASP A 183 11.54 19.06 13.04
N ASN A 184 11.71 17.92 13.70
CA ASN A 184 11.00 16.68 13.37
C ASN A 184 9.48 16.85 13.58
N LEU A 185 9.07 17.52 14.66
CA LEU A 185 7.65 17.80 14.91
C LEU A 185 7.07 18.73 13.86
N ASN A 186 7.81 19.74 13.41
CA ASN A 186 7.37 20.65 12.35
C ASN A 186 7.21 19.91 11.02
N ILE A 187 8.13 19.01 10.68
CA ILE A 187 8.02 18.16 9.49
C ILE A 187 6.79 17.25 9.59
N ILE A 188 6.57 16.59 10.73
CA ILE A 188 5.41 15.71 10.94
C ILE A 188 4.10 16.49 10.77
N LYS A 189 3.99 17.70 11.33
CA LYS A 189 2.80 18.55 11.19
C LYS A 189 2.53 18.98 9.75
N GLN A 190 3.57 19.14 8.93
CA GLN A 190 3.41 19.45 7.51
C GLN A 190 3.02 18.21 6.69
N LEU A 191 3.52 17.04 7.09
CA LEU A 191 3.21 15.78 6.43
C LEU A 191 1.83 15.26 6.80
N ILE A 192 1.40 15.39 8.05
CA ILE A 192 0.14 14.86 8.54
C ILE A 192 -0.72 16.06 8.99
N PRO A 193 -1.58 16.59 8.11
CA PRO A 193 -2.50 17.66 8.47
C PRO A 193 -3.57 17.22 9.48
#